data_AF-A0A421JAJ4-F1
#
_entry.id   AF-A0A421JAJ4-F1
#
_cell.length_a   1.000
_cell.length_b   1.000
_cell.length_c   1.000
_cell.angle_alpha   90.00
_cell.angle_beta   90.00
_cell.angle_gamma   90.00
#
_symmetry.space_group_name_H-M   'P 1'
#
loop_
_entity.id
_entity.type
_entity.pdbx_description
1 polymer ?
#
loop_
_entity_poly.entity_id
_entity_poly.type
_entity_poly.pdbx_seq_one_letter_code
_entity_poly.pdbx_strand_id
1 'polypeptide(L)'
;MWTKSAPKTDSPSASQNTGPAPPQLFTLENCTSSSRIRAFLRLSRIATDDTIRQHLNEIKPGSCTSYFRTKIAPQWKARQELIQYCESRAAELRNETDQQGSSAQKPDFDLSLDPYALKEYQRKLESQYSVCQTIENWVENEKGVESIVKEQTSNVLNDKCYYNDWMAEFRRLNER
;
A
#
# COMPACT_ATOMS: atom_id res chain seq x y z
N MET A 1 -56.14 -7.45 -8.18
CA MET A 1 -55.10 -8.00 -7.28
C MET A 1 -53.73 -7.79 -7.91
N TRP A 2 -53.07 -6.66 -7.64
CA TRP A 2 -51.67 -6.42 -8.05
C TRP A 2 -50.91 -5.98 -6.79
N THR A 3 -50.06 -6.85 -6.26
CA THR A 3 -49.17 -6.54 -5.15
C THR A 3 -47.84 -6.04 -5.72
N LYS A 4 -47.57 -4.74 -5.61
CA LYS A 4 -46.25 -4.16 -5.90
C LYS A 4 -45.29 -4.56 -4.77
N SER A 5 -44.36 -5.45 -5.06
CA SER A 5 -43.20 -5.68 -4.20
C SER A 5 -42.13 -4.63 -4.51
N ALA A 6 -41.72 -3.88 -3.50
CA ALA A 6 -40.62 -2.92 -3.58
C ALA A 6 -39.28 -3.64 -3.77
N PRO A 7 -38.31 -3.04 -4.50
CA PRO A 7 -36.97 -3.59 -4.60
C PRO A 7 -36.24 -3.40 -3.27
N LYS A 8 -35.71 -4.49 -2.72
CA LYS A 8 -34.82 -4.45 -1.55
C LYS A 8 -33.54 -3.72 -1.96
N THR A 9 -33.30 -2.57 -1.36
CA THR A 9 -32.00 -1.91 -1.37
C THR A 9 -31.05 -2.76 -0.54
N ASP A 10 -30.12 -3.44 -1.19
CA ASP A 10 -28.99 -4.06 -0.52
C ASP A 10 -28.12 -2.95 0.09
N SER A 11 -28.24 -2.78 1.41
CA SER A 11 -27.23 -2.07 2.19
C SER A 11 -25.90 -2.81 2.01
N PRO A 12 -24.79 -2.14 1.65
CA PRO A 12 -23.50 -2.78 1.70
C PRO A 12 -23.16 -2.98 3.16
N SER A 13 -23.34 -4.21 3.64
CA SER A 13 -22.78 -4.69 4.90
C SER A 13 -21.31 -4.33 4.90
N ALA A 14 -20.92 -3.42 5.80
CA ALA A 14 -19.54 -3.12 6.10
C ALA A 14 -18.89 -4.39 6.69
N SER A 15 -18.45 -5.29 5.81
CA SER A 15 -17.55 -6.37 6.18
C SER A 15 -16.34 -5.72 6.83
N GLN A 16 -16.18 -5.96 8.13
CA GLN A 16 -14.96 -5.61 8.83
C GLN A 16 -13.82 -6.36 8.16
N ASN A 17 -13.12 -5.67 7.26
CA ASN A 17 -11.91 -6.15 6.61
C ASN A 17 -10.86 -6.31 7.70
N THR A 18 -10.74 -7.52 8.26
CA THR A 18 -9.62 -7.94 9.14
C THR A 18 -8.68 -8.89 8.40
N GLY A 19 -8.83 -9.02 7.09
CA GLY A 19 -8.07 -9.94 6.23
C GLY A 19 -6.84 -9.31 5.56
N PRO A 20 -6.04 -10.12 4.85
CA PRO A 20 -4.91 -9.66 4.06
C PRO A 20 -5.35 -8.69 2.97
N ALA A 21 -4.39 -7.97 2.39
CA ALA A 21 -4.67 -7.04 1.29
C ALA A 21 -5.36 -7.78 0.12
N PRO A 22 -6.38 -7.18 -0.52
CA PRO A 22 -7.06 -7.82 -1.63
C PRO A 22 -6.09 -8.17 -2.78
N PRO A 23 -6.05 -9.44 -3.26
CA PRO A 23 -5.09 -9.89 -4.27
C PRO A 23 -5.08 -9.05 -5.56
N GLN A 24 -6.24 -8.50 -5.95
CA GLN A 24 -6.39 -7.67 -7.13
C GLN A 24 -5.63 -6.33 -7.08
N LEU A 25 -5.10 -5.95 -5.91
CA LEU A 25 -4.30 -4.73 -5.77
C LEU A 25 -2.82 -4.95 -6.10
N PHE A 26 -2.34 -6.20 -6.11
CA PHE A 26 -0.95 -6.56 -6.38
C PHE A 26 -0.66 -6.61 -7.89
N THR A 27 -0.75 -5.45 -8.55
CA THR A 27 -0.41 -5.32 -9.97
C THR A 27 0.45 -4.09 -10.22
N LEU A 28 1.29 -4.14 -11.26
CA LEU A 28 2.11 -2.99 -11.65
C LEU A 28 1.24 -1.77 -12.01
N GLU A 29 0.12 -1.98 -12.71
CA GLU A 29 -0.83 -0.91 -13.07
C GLU A 29 -1.30 -0.14 -11.82
N ASN A 30 -1.58 -0.88 -10.74
CA ASN A 30 -2.01 -0.27 -9.48
C ASN A 30 -0.87 0.48 -8.77
N CYS A 31 0.39 0.06 -8.92
CA CYS A 31 1.53 0.83 -8.40
C CYS A 31 1.79 2.10 -9.21
N THR A 32 1.62 2.07 -10.54
CA THR A 32 1.81 3.25 -11.40
C THR A 32 0.71 4.28 -11.22
N SER A 33 -0.57 3.87 -11.26
CA SER A 33 -1.70 4.78 -11.02
C SER A 33 -1.82 5.19 -9.55
N SER A 34 -1.45 4.29 -8.62
CA SER A 34 -1.55 4.39 -7.16
C SER A 34 -2.96 4.61 -6.58
N SER A 35 -3.94 5.03 -7.39
CA SER A 35 -5.28 5.47 -6.95
C SER A 35 -6.03 4.42 -6.14
N ARG A 36 -6.03 3.16 -6.58
CA ARG A 36 -6.71 2.06 -5.89
C ARG A 36 -6.02 1.68 -4.58
N ILE A 37 -4.69 1.66 -4.58
CA ILE A 37 -3.89 1.36 -3.39
C ILE A 37 -4.08 2.47 -2.35
N ARG A 38 -3.96 3.74 -2.75
CA ARG A 38 -4.18 4.89 -1.85
C ARG A 38 -5.60 4.91 -1.27
N ALA A 39 -6.61 4.55 -2.06
CA ALA A 39 -7.98 4.40 -1.56
C ALA A 39 -8.09 3.30 -0.50
N PHE A 40 -7.45 2.15 -0.74
CA PHE A 40 -7.37 1.06 0.25
C PHE A 40 -6.64 1.51 1.54
N LEU A 41 -5.47 2.14 1.42
CA LEU A 41 -4.68 2.62 2.56
C LEU A 41 -5.50 3.61 3.40
N ARG A 42 -6.17 4.57 2.75
CA ARG A 42 -7.04 5.53 3.42
C ARG A 42 -8.18 4.85 4.18
N LEU A 43 -8.90 3.93 3.54
CA LEU A 43 -10.02 3.23 4.17
C LEU A 43 -9.56 2.33 5.32
N SER A 44 -8.41 1.67 5.18
CA SER A 44 -7.80 0.87 6.24
C SER A 44 -7.46 1.74 7.46
N ARG A 45 -6.80 2.89 7.27
CA ARG A 45 -6.47 3.83 8.35
C ARG A 45 -7.72 4.35 9.07
N ILE A 46 -8.77 4.70 8.33
CA ILE A 46 -10.05 5.12 8.91
C ILE A 46 -10.66 4.01 9.77
N ALA A 47 -10.60 2.76 9.30
CA ALA A 47 -11.21 1.63 9.98
C ALA A 47 -10.44 1.20 11.25
N THR A 48 -9.14 1.47 11.35
CA THR A 48 -8.31 1.00 12.48
C THR A 48 -7.71 2.10 13.34
N ASP A 49 -7.04 3.08 12.73
CA ASP A 49 -6.17 4.03 13.43
C ASP A 49 -6.94 5.31 13.77
N ASP A 50 -7.74 5.86 12.86
CA ASP A 50 -8.46 7.13 13.11
C ASP A 50 -9.55 6.97 14.18
N THR A 51 -10.21 5.80 14.22
CA THR A 51 -11.26 5.48 15.20
C THR A 51 -10.72 4.79 16.45
N ILE A 52 -9.39 4.61 16.57
CA ILE A 52 -8.80 3.79 17.64
C ILE A 52 -9.19 4.29 19.04
N ARG A 53 -9.22 5.60 19.26
CA ARG A 53 -9.59 6.20 20.55
C ARG A 53 -11.02 5.83 20.96
N GLN A 54 -11.95 5.79 20.00
CA GLN A 54 -13.35 5.45 20.25
C GLN A 54 -13.46 3.97 20.63
N HIS A 55 -12.86 3.09 19.82
CA HIS A 55 -12.85 1.65 20.10
C HIS A 55 -12.18 1.29 21.41
N LEU A 56 -11.08 1.97 21.78
CA LEU A 56 -10.39 1.71 23.04
C LEU A 56 -11.21 2.12 24.28
N ASN A 57 -12.13 3.08 24.15
CA ASN A 57 -13.03 3.43 25.26
C ASN A 57 -14.14 2.39 25.48
N GLU A 58 -14.45 1.56 24.48
CA GLU A 58 -15.47 0.51 24.55
C GLU A 58 -14.93 -0.81 25.12
N ILE A 59 -13.61 -1.02 25.05
CA ILE A 59 -12.97 -2.26 25.51
C ILE A 59 -12.42 -2.13 26.93
N LYS A 60 -12.28 -3.28 27.61
CA LYS A 60 -11.64 -3.32 28.94
C LYS A 60 -10.11 -3.15 28.80
N PRO A 61 -9.42 -2.43 29.69
CA PRO A 61 -7.97 -2.22 29.60
C PRO A 61 -7.14 -3.50 29.48
N GLY A 62 -7.57 -4.61 30.10
CA GLY A 62 -6.89 -5.92 30.00
C GLY A 62 -7.04 -6.64 28.65
N SER A 63 -7.86 -6.12 27.74
CA SER A 63 -8.12 -6.72 26.42
C SER A 63 -7.43 -6.01 25.25
N CYS A 64 -6.58 -5.03 25.52
CA CYS A 64 -5.91 -4.27 24.47
C CYS A 64 -4.96 -5.11 23.61
N THR A 65 -4.23 -6.06 24.21
CA THR A 65 -3.30 -6.92 23.46
C THR A 65 -4.03 -7.83 22.48
N SER A 66 -5.20 -8.36 22.85
CA SER A 66 -6.00 -9.17 21.93
C SER A 66 -6.62 -8.31 20.83
N TYR A 67 -7.09 -7.10 21.17
CA TYR A 67 -7.58 -6.13 20.18
C TYR A 67 -6.51 -5.78 19.16
N PHE A 68 -5.30 -5.43 19.61
CA PHE A 68 -4.18 -5.11 18.74
C PHE A 68 -3.85 -6.26 17.78
N ARG A 69 -3.70 -7.48 18.31
CA ARG A 69 -3.36 -8.67 17.51
C ARG A 69 -4.43 -9.05 16.49
N THR A 70 -5.72 -8.83 16.81
CA THR A 70 -6.84 -9.27 15.97
C THR A 70 -7.32 -8.23 14.97
N LYS A 71 -7.21 -6.94 15.29
CA LYS A 71 -7.76 -5.85 14.48
C LYS A 71 -6.67 -4.99 13.84
N ILE A 72 -5.71 -4.52 14.62
CA ILE A 72 -4.71 -3.54 14.16
C ILE A 72 -3.59 -4.23 13.37
N ALA A 73 -2.95 -5.24 13.96
CA ALA A 73 -1.81 -5.95 13.37
C ALA A 73 -2.07 -6.51 11.96
N PRO A 74 -3.20 -7.20 11.67
CA PRO A 74 -3.44 -7.69 10.31
C PRO A 74 -3.65 -6.57 9.30
N GLN A 75 -4.24 -5.44 9.70
CA GLN A 75 -4.41 -4.29 8.81
C GLN A 75 -3.09 -3.60 8.53
N TRP A 76 -2.25 -3.40 9.53
CA TRP A 76 -0.90 -2.87 9.35
C TRP A 76 -0.05 -3.77 8.44
N LYS A 77 -0.17 -5.09 8.59
CA LYS A 77 0.48 -6.07 7.71
C LYS A 77 -0.01 -5.93 6.26
N ALA A 78 -1.32 -5.90 6.03
CA ALA A 78 -1.91 -5.74 4.70
C ALA A 78 -1.44 -4.45 4.00
N ARG A 79 -1.37 -3.33 4.73
CA ARG A 79 -0.85 -2.06 4.19
C ARG A 79 0.63 -2.16 3.85
N GLN A 80 1.43 -2.78 4.73
CA GLN A 80 2.86 -2.95 4.52
C GLN A 80 3.17 -3.84 3.31
N GLU A 81 2.46 -4.96 3.14
CA GLU A 81 2.65 -5.88 2.01
C GLU A 81 2.43 -5.18 0.66
N LEU A 82 1.42 -4.31 0.56
CA LEU A 82 1.16 -3.55 -0.67
C LEU A 82 2.25 -2.53 -0.96
N ILE A 83 2.70 -1.79 0.06
CA ILE A 83 3.77 -0.80 -0.10
C ILE A 83 5.08 -1.49 -0.48
N GLN A 84 5.40 -2.61 0.18
CA GLN A 84 6.59 -3.41 -0.10
C GLN A 84 6.55 -4.03 -1.51
N TYR A 85 5.39 -4.49 -1.96
CA TYR A 85 5.21 -4.98 -3.33
C TYR A 85 5.52 -3.90 -4.37
N CYS A 86 5.02 -2.68 -4.18
CA CYS A 86 5.32 -1.60 -5.12
C CYS A 86 6.78 -1.15 -5.04
N GLU A 87 7.42 -1.23 -3.88
CA GLU A 87 8.87 -1.00 -3.72
C GLU A 87 9.69 -2.03 -4.49
N SER A 88 9.43 -3.32 -4.30
CA SER A 88 10.16 -4.38 -5.01
C SER A 88 9.93 -4.28 -6.51
N ARG A 89 8.69 -3.98 -6.92
CA ARG A 89 8.37 -3.83 -8.34
C ARG A 89 9.05 -2.61 -8.97
N ALA A 90 9.19 -1.50 -8.24
CA ALA A 90 9.94 -0.34 -8.70
C ALA A 90 11.43 -0.68 -8.88
N ALA A 91 12.03 -1.43 -7.96
CA ALA A 91 13.41 -1.88 -8.06
C ALA A 91 13.64 -2.82 -9.26
N GLU A 92 12.70 -3.75 -9.53
CA GLU A 92 12.75 -4.61 -10.72
C GLU A 92 12.75 -3.79 -12.01
N LEU A 93 11.84 -2.80 -12.12
CA LEU A 93 11.76 -1.93 -13.28
C LEU A 93 13.05 -1.11 -13.48
N ARG A 94 13.68 -0.64 -12.40
CA ARG A 94 14.98 0.05 -12.50
C ARG A 94 16.07 -0.83 -13.06
N ASN A 95 16.16 -2.08 -12.60
CA ASN A 95 17.14 -3.03 -13.13
C ASN A 95 16.90 -3.30 -14.62
N GLU A 96 15.64 -3.42 -15.04
CA GLU A 96 15.27 -3.58 -16.45
C GLU A 96 15.68 -2.35 -17.29
N THR A 97 15.48 -1.13 -16.77
CA THR A 97 15.89 0.11 -17.47
C THR A 97 17.40 0.28 -17.53
N ASP A 98 18.13 -0.07 -16.47
CA ASP A 98 19.58 0.07 -16.41
C ASP A 98 20.28 -0.93 -17.33
N GLN A 99 19.73 -2.14 -17.47
CA GLN A 99 20.17 -3.09 -18.49
C GLN A 99 19.92 -2.56 -19.90
N GLN A 100 18.77 -1.93 -20.15
CA GLN A 100 18.44 -1.35 -21.46
C GLN A 100 19.28 -0.12 -21.80
N GLY A 101 19.63 0.70 -20.79
CA GLY A 101 20.44 1.91 -20.94
C GLY A 101 21.95 1.68 -20.95
N SER A 102 22.41 0.49 -20.53
CA SER A 102 23.82 0.12 -20.56
C SER A 102 24.36 0.10 -21.99
N SER A 103 25.51 0.72 -22.21
CA SER A 103 26.15 0.85 -23.54
C SER A 103 26.42 -0.50 -24.23
N ALA A 104 26.47 -1.59 -23.46
CA ALA A 104 26.66 -2.95 -23.96
C ALA A 104 25.44 -3.51 -24.71
N GLN A 105 24.23 -2.99 -24.45
CA GLN A 105 22.97 -3.45 -25.07
C GLN A 105 22.28 -2.35 -25.89
N LYS A 106 22.94 -1.20 -26.07
CA LYS A 106 22.44 -0.15 -26.97
C LYS A 106 22.35 -0.72 -28.39
N PRO A 107 21.17 -0.70 -29.02
CA PRO A 107 21.03 -1.15 -30.41
C PRO A 107 21.91 -0.26 -31.30
N ASP A 108 22.52 -0.87 -32.32
CA ASP A 108 23.17 -0.11 -33.37
C ASP A 108 22.11 0.57 -34.24
N PHE A 109 22.16 1.90 -34.34
CA PHE A 109 21.16 2.68 -35.06
C PHE A 109 21.74 3.14 -36.39
N ASP A 110 21.26 2.58 -37.51
CA ASP A 110 21.56 3.11 -38.84
C ASP A 110 20.73 4.37 -39.11
N LEU A 111 21.34 5.53 -38.84
CA LEU A 111 20.72 6.84 -39.03
C LEU A 111 20.46 7.18 -40.51
N SER A 112 21.04 6.43 -41.45
CA SER A 112 20.79 6.61 -42.89
C SER A 112 19.44 6.02 -43.29
N LEU A 113 19.04 4.92 -42.65
CA LEU A 113 17.76 4.25 -42.87
C LEU A 113 16.64 4.87 -42.02
N ASP A 114 16.93 5.26 -40.77
CA ASP A 114 15.98 5.95 -39.89
C ASP A 114 16.65 7.05 -39.03
N PRO A 115 16.51 8.32 -39.43
CA PRO A 115 17.00 9.47 -38.66
C PRO A 115 16.38 9.63 -37.26
N TYR A 116 15.23 9.02 -36.97
CA TYR A 116 14.50 9.17 -35.71
C TYR A 116 14.71 8.03 -34.71
N ALA A 117 15.33 6.92 -35.12
CA ALA A 117 15.48 5.73 -34.28
C ALA A 117 16.14 6.01 -32.92
N LEU A 118 17.20 6.81 -32.91
CA LEU A 118 17.90 7.19 -31.68
C LEU A 118 17.01 8.01 -30.73
N LYS A 119 16.21 8.94 -31.28
CA LYS A 119 15.34 9.81 -30.49
C LYS A 119 14.20 9.02 -29.85
N GLU A 120 13.62 8.07 -30.59
CA GLU A 120 12.54 7.24 -30.06
C GLU A 120 13.06 6.31 -28.95
N TYR A 121 14.27 5.76 -29.10
CA TYR A 121 14.92 5.00 -28.04
C TYR A 121 15.14 5.84 -26.77
N GLN A 122 15.66 7.07 -26.92
CA GLN A 122 15.82 7.99 -25.79
C GLN A 122 14.49 8.30 -25.10
N ARG A 123 13.45 8.63 -25.87
CA ARG A 123 12.10 8.87 -25.35
C ARG A 123 11.57 7.67 -24.58
N LYS A 124 11.77 6.46 -25.10
CA LYS A 124 11.35 5.22 -24.44
C LYS A 124 12.04 5.05 -23.09
N LEU A 125 13.37 5.23 -23.04
CA LEU A 125 14.13 5.19 -21.79
C LEU A 125 13.63 6.24 -20.79
N GLU A 126 13.52 7.51 -21.22
CA GLU A 126 13.02 8.60 -20.37
C GLU A 126 11.64 8.30 -19.80
N SER A 127 10.74 7.76 -20.62
CA SER A 127 9.39 7.39 -20.17
C SER A 127 9.44 6.31 -19.09
N GLN A 128 10.28 5.28 -19.24
CA GLN A 128 10.43 4.20 -18.25
C GLN A 128 11.02 4.74 -16.95
N TYR A 129 12.07 5.58 -17.01
CA TYR A 129 12.64 6.21 -15.82
C TYR A 129 11.62 7.08 -15.08
N SER A 130 10.80 7.87 -15.81
CA SER A 130 9.77 8.72 -15.20
C SER A 130 8.70 7.91 -14.45
N VAL A 131 8.34 6.73 -14.97
CA VAL A 131 7.40 5.81 -14.30
C VAL A 131 8.01 5.27 -13.01
N CYS A 132 9.25 4.80 -13.04
CA CYS A 132 9.96 4.31 -11.85
C CYS A 132 10.04 5.38 -10.76
N GLN A 133 10.45 6.60 -11.12
CA GLN A 133 10.57 7.72 -10.19
C GLN A 133 9.21 8.08 -9.57
N THR A 134 8.14 8.05 -10.37
CA THR A 134 6.78 8.32 -9.87
C THR A 134 6.39 7.32 -8.79
N ILE A 135 6.68 6.02 -9.02
CA ILE A 135 6.35 4.95 -8.06
C ILE A 135 7.11 5.16 -6.75
N GLU A 136 8.42 5.38 -6.82
CA GLU A 136 9.25 5.55 -5.63
C GLU A 136 8.85 6.75 -4.79
N ASN A 137 8.63 7.90 -5.43
CA ASN A 137 8.24 9.12 -4.74
C ASN A 137 6.98 8.89 -3.90
N TRP A 138 5.96 8.20 -4.43
CA TRP A 138 4.75 7.96 -3.64
C TRP A 138 4.93 6.84 -2.60
N VAL A 139 5.71 5.80 -2.90
CA VAL A 139 6.02 4.72 -1.95
C VAL A 139 6.76 5.27 -0.73
N GLU A 140 7.75 6.15 -0.92
CA GLU A 140 8.47 6.81 0.16
C GLU A 140 7.56 7.68 1.03
N ASN A 141 6.65 8.43 0.40
CA ASN A 141 5.64 9.20 1.10
C ASN A 141 4.71 8.30 1.93
N GLU A 142 4.20 7.21 1.37
CA GLU A 142 3.33 6.28 2.10
C GLU A 142 4.09 5.54 3.22
N LYS A 143 5.38 5.24 3.04
CA LYS A 143 6.24 4.74 4.13
C LYS A 143 6.34 5.73 5.28
N GLY A 144 6.53 7.02 4.97
CA GLY A 144 6.54 8.09 5.96
C GLY A 144 5.19 8.25 6.67
N VAL A 145 4.08 8.17 5.94
CA VAL A 145 2.74 8.21 6.54
C VAL A 145 2.52 7.00 7.44
N GLU A 146 2.90 5.79 7.01
CA GLU A 146 2.75 4.59 7.83
C GLU A 146 3.61 4.61 9.10
N SER A 147 4.81 5.20 9.08
CA SER A 147 5.60 5.34 10.32
C SER A 147 4.92 6.29 11.31
N ILE A 148 4.40 7.42 10.83
CA ILE A 148 3.65 8.38 11.65
C ILE A 148 2.38 7.74 12.22
N VAL A 149 1.59 7.06 11.39
CA VAL A 149 0.34 6.42 11.84
C VAL A 149 0.63 5.35 12.89
N LYS A 150 1.67 4.52 12.69
CA LYS A 150 2.07 3.50 13.66
C LYS A 150 2.51 4.11 15.00
N GLU A 151 3.29 5.19 14.97
CA GLU A 151 3.71 5.92 16.17
C GLU A 151 2.51 6.53 16.91
N GLN A 152 1.62 7.21 16.20
CA GLN A 152 0.43 7.81 16.80
C GLN A 152 -0.49 6.77 17.43
N THR A 153 -0.75 5.67 16.74
CA THR A 153 -1.53 4.55 17.27
C THR A 153 -0.86 3.93 18.50
N SER A 154 0.47 3.76 18.48
CA SER A 154 1.23 3.27 19.62
C SER A 154 1.09 4.19 20.84
N ASN A 155 1.15 5.51 20.64
CA ASN A 155 0.96 6.50 21.71
C ASN A 155 -0.45 6.41 22.31
N VAL A 156 -1.48 6.30 21.46
CA VAL A 156 -2.86 6.14 21.94
C VAL A 156 -3.06 4.83 22.70
N LEU A 157 -2.44 3.74 22.24
CA LEU A 157 -2.47 2.48 22.97
C LEU A 157 -1.77 2.62 24.33
N ASN A 158 -0.61 3.28 24.41
CA ASN A 158 0.07 3.51 25.68
C ASN A 158 -0.75 4.37 26.67
N ASP A 159 -1.47 5.37 26.17
CA ASP A 159 -2.34 6.23 27.00
C ASP A 159 -3.48 5.45 27.66
N LYS A 160 -4.00 4.41 27.00
CA LYS A 160 -5.22 3.69 27.41
C LYS A 160 -4.97 2.29 27.98
N CYS A 161 -3.93 1.61 27.51
CA CYS A 161 -3.74 0.17 27.65
C CYS A 161 -2.49 -0.21 28.45
N TYR A 162 -1.96 0.74 29.24
CA TYR A 162 -0.64 0.67 29.88
C TYR A 162 0.51 0.61 28.87
N TYR A 163 1.70 0.96 29.35
CA TYR A 163 2.88 1.02 28.50
C TYR A 163 3.31 -0.37 28.05
N ASN A 164 3.32 -0.60 26.72
CA ASN A 164 3.86 -1.79 26.08
C ASN A 164 4.61 -1.40 24.80
N ASP A 165 5.60 -2.20 24.39
CA ASP A 165 6.25 -2.02 23.09
C ASP A 165 5.43 -2.66 21.97
N TRP A 166 4.39 -1.94 21.53
CA TRP A 166 3.49 -2.35 20.44
C TRP A 166 4.23 -2.53 19.11
N MET A 167 5.32 -1.78 18.91
CA MET A 167 6.13 -1.86 17.69
C MET A 167 6.98 -3.13 17.66
N ALA A 168 7.58 -3.54 18.78
CA ALA A 168 8.24 -4.84 18.87
C ALA A 168 7.24 -5.98 18.74
N GLU A 169 6.05 -5.85 19.34
CA GLU A 169 5.01 -6.86 19.18
C GLU A 169 4.60 -7.03 17.71
N PHE A 170 4.42 -5.94 16.97
CA PHE A 170 4.16 -6.00 15.54
C PHE A 170 5.28 -6.70 14.76
N ARG A 171 6.55 -6.38 15.05
CA ARG A 171 7.70 -7.04 14.41
C ARG A 171 7.67 -8.56 14.63
N ARG A 172 7.45 -9.00 15.87
CA ARG A 172 7.34 -10.44 16.21
C ARG A 172 6.21 -11.15 15.46
N LEU A 173 5.10 -10.46 15.23
CA LEU A 173 3.96 -11.01 14.47
C LEU A 173 4.26 -11.11 12.97
N ASN A 174 5.16 -10.29 12.44
CA ASN A 174 5.55 -10.32 11.04
C ASN A 174 6.69 -11.32 10.76
N GLU A 175 7.46 -11.69 11.79
CA GLU A 175 8.52 -12.70 11.72
C GLU A 175 8.00 -14.16 11.79
N ARG A 176 6.74 -14.36 12.21
CA ARG A 176 6.04 -15.65 12.20
C ARG A 176 5.25 -15.87 10.92
#